data_AF-Q9X358-F1
#
_entry.id   AF-Q9X358-F1
#
_cell.length_a   1.000
_cell.length_b   1.000
_cell.length_c   1.000
_cell.angle_alpha   90.00
_cell.angle_beta   90.00
_cell.angle_gamma   90.00
#
_symmetry.space_group_name_H-M   'P 1'
#
loop_
_entity.id
_entity.type
_entity.pdbx_description
1 polymer ?
#
loop_
_entity_poly.entity_id
_entity_poly.type
_entity_poly.pdbx_seq_one_letter_code
_entity_poly.pdbx_strand_id
1 'polypeptide(L)'
;MNSYVKSPATLTVKNNKKYISFKVNSSSYIKGLQIKKGNKFVETAVLEKNIQENSRIGEFEVDNLLNILDSKVHVKIPVIYD
;
A
#
# COMPACT_ATOMS: atom_id res chain seq x y z
N MET A 1 1.96 -4.38 -10.86
CA MET A 1 1.38 -3.88 -9.59
C MET A 1 0.33 -2.80 -9.81
N ASN A 2 0.38 -2.03 -10.90
CA ASN A 2 -0.56 -0.93 -11.20
C ASN A 2 -2.05 -1.32 -11.23
N SER A 3 -2.39 -2.58 -11.52
CA SER A 3 -3.78 -3.06 -11.46
C SER A 3 -4.30 -3.22 -10.04
N TYR A 4 -3.40 -3.38 -9.05
CA TYR A 4 -3.74 -3.59 -7.66
C TYR A 4 -3.57 -2.35 -6.80
N VAL A 5 -2.53 -1.54 -7.01
CA VAL A 5 -2.32 -0.27 -6.33
C VAL A 5 -2.84 0.84 -7.23
N LYS A 6 -3.91 1.52 -6.80
CA LYS A 6 -4.63 2.49 -7.62
C LYS A 6 -4.04 3.89 -7.50
N SER A 7 -3.95 4.56 -8.64
CA SER A 7 -3.63 5.99 -8.77
C SER A 7 -4.89 6.80 -9.11
N PRO A 8 -4.95 8.10 -8.77
CA PRO A 8 -3.97 8.82 -7.96
C PRO A 8 -3.96 8.37 -6.50
N ALA A 9 -2.84 8.57 -5.81
CA ALA A 9 -2.74 8.43 -4.36
C ALA A 9 -3.08 9.77 -3.68
N THR A 10 -3.38 9.73 -2.39
CA THR A 10 -3.71 10.91 -1.59
C THR A 10 -2.51 11.28 -0.71
N LEU A 11 -2.14 12.56 -0.72
CA LEU A 11 -1.16 13.14 0.19
C LEU A 11 -1.87 13.85 1.34
N THR A 12 -1.56 13.46 2.57
CA THR A 12 -2.02 14.14 3.78
C THR A 12 -0.82 14.75 4.50
N VAL A 13 -0.89 16.04 4.81
CA VAL A 13 0.12 16.73 5.64
C VAL A 13 -0.48 17.00 7.01
N LYS A 14 0.09 16.41 8.06
CA LYS A 14 -0.36 16.57 9.43
C LYS A 14 0.85 16.68 10.36
N ASN A 15 0.83 17.66 11.25
CA ASN A 15 1.89 17.88 12.24
C ASN A 15 3.30 17.89 11.62
N ASN A 16 3.45 18.58 10.49
CA ASN A 16 4.69 18.67 9.71
C ASN A 16 5.20 17.33 9.10
N LYS A 17 4.37 16.28 9.12
CA LYS A 17 4.65 14.97 8.50
C LYS A 17 3.77 14.76 7.29
N LYS A 18 4.29 14.03 6.30
CA LYS A 18 3.60 13.73 5.04
C LYS A 18 3.27 12.24 5.01
N TYR A 19 2.04 11.93 4.64
CA TYR A 19 1.55 10.58 4.53
C TYR A 19 0.96 10.37 3.15
N ILE A 20 1.29 9.24 2.53
CA ILE A 20 0.71 8.81 1.26
C ILE A 20 -0.23 7.66 1.54
N SER A 21 -1.49 7.82 1.16
CA SER A 21 -2.48 6.76 1.20
C SER A 21 -2.97 6.38 -0.20
N PHE A 22 -3.28 5.10 -0.39
CA PHE A 22 -3.67 4.57 -1.69
C PHE A 22 -4.58 3.35 -1.53
N LYS A 23 -5.47 3.16 -2.51
CA LYS A 23 -6.34 2.00 -2.56
C LYS A 23 -5.59 0.79 -3.12
N VAL A 24 -5.69 -0.33 -2.42
CA VAL A 24 -5.23 -1.65 -2.83
C VAL A 24 -6.46 -2.51 -3.16
N ASN A 25 -6.60 -2.90 -4.42
CA ASN A 25 -7.61 -3.85 -4.90
C ASN A 25 -7.14 -5.29 -4.76
N SER A 26 -8.08 -6.24 -4.80
CA SER A 26 -7.82 -7.66 -4.55
C SER A 26 -7.01 -7.87 -3.28
N SER A 27 -7.39 -7.13 -2.23
CA SER A 27 -6.67 -7.00 -0.96
C SER A 27 -6.37 -8.37 -0.34
N SER A 28 -7.25 -9.35 -0.53
CA SER A 28 -7.07 -10.73 -0.09
C SER A 28 -5.84 -11.42 -0.69
N TYR A 29 -5.39 -11.05 -1.90
CA TYR A 29 -4.23 -11.63 -2.55
C TYR A 29 -2.92 -10.96 -2.13
N ILE A 30 -2.94 -9.65 -1.86
CA ILE A 30 -1.76 -8.91 -1.41
C ILE A 30 -1.65 -9.03 0.11
N LYS A 31 -0.90 -10.03 0.59
CA LYS A 31 -0.72 -10.28 2.03
C LYS A 31 0.27 -9.33 2.69
N GLY A 32 1.18 -8.74 1.92
CA GLY A 32 2.12 -7.73 2.42
C GLY A 32 2.48 -6.72 1.34
N LEU A 33 2.54 -5.45 1.73
CA LEU A 33 3.04 -4.34 0.94
C LEU A 33 3.92 -3.50 1.86
N GLN A 34 5.22 -3.56 1.58
CA GLN A 34 6.24 -2.92 2.39
C GLN A 34 6.96 -1.85 1.59
N ILE A 35 7.33 -0.79 2.27
CA ILE A 35 8.00 0.37 1.71
C ILE A 35 9.38 0.51 2.36
N LYS A 36 10.39 0.84 1.56
CA LYS A 36 11.75 1.02 2.07
C LYS A 36 11.85 2.31 2.89
N LYS A 37 12.26 2.18 4.15
CA LYS A 37 12.59 3.29 5.05
C LYS A 37 14.02 3.09 5.55
N GLY A 38 14.94 3.91 5.03
CA GLY A 38 16.38 3.69 5.18
C GLY A 38 16.81 2.35 4.57
N ASN A 39 17.39 1.47 5.39
CA ASN A 39 17.90 0.16 4.95
C ASN A 39 16.93 -1.00 5.19
N LYS A 40 15.67 -0.73 5.58
CA LYS A 40 14.67 -1.75 5.94
C LYS A 40 13.38 -1.56 5.15
N PHE A 41 12.67 -2.67 4.91
CA PHE A 41 11.31 -2.66 4.40
C PHE A 41 10.34 -2.68 5.58
N VAL A 42 9.39 -1.74 5.60
CA VAL A 42 8.40 -1.56 6.67
C VAL A 42 7.00 -1.73 6.08
N GLU A 43 6.15 -2.50 6.75
CA GLU A 43 4.77 -2.74 6.33
C GLU A 43 3.96 -1.44 6.36
N THR A 44 3.13 -1.23 5.33
CA THR A 44 2.20 -0.10 5.32
C THR A 44 1.10 -0.28 6.37
N ALA A 45 0.68 0.81 7.01
CA ALA A 45 -0.49 0.80 7.86
C ALA A 45 -1.75 0.56 7.03
N VAL A 46 -2.77 -0.04 7.64
CA VAL A 46 -4.09 -0.19 7.01
C VAL A 46 -5.05 0.77 7.69
N LEU A 47 -5.48 1.80 6.97
CA LEU A 47 -6.43 2.78 7.47
C LEU A 47 -7.87 2.25 7.42
N GLU A 48 -8.20 1.56 6.34
CA GLU A 48 -9.55 1.07 6.09
C GLU A 48 -9.52 -0.25 5.31
N LYS A 49 -10.52 -1.10 5.54
CA LYS A 49 -10.74 -2.34 4.78
C LYS A 49 -12.19 -2.38 4.30
N ASN A 50 -12.38 -2.66 3.01
CA ASN A 50 -13.69 -2.96 2.44
C ASN A 50 -13.72 -4.42 2.00
N ILE A 51 -14.46 -5.23 2.76
CA ILE A 51 -14.57 -6.68 2.53
C ILE A 51 -15.39 -6.96 1.26
N GLN A 52 -16.47 -6.22 1.03
CA GLN A 52 -17.37 -6.43 -0.12
C GLN A 52 -16.66 -6.17 -1.45
N GLU A 53 -15.87 -5.10 -1.53
CA GLU A 53 -15.08 -4.77 -2.73
C GLU A 53 -13.71 -5.48 -2.76
N ASN A 54 -13.39 -6.30 -1.76
CA ASN A 54 -12.07 -6.89 -1.58
C ASN A 54 -10.93 -5.86 -1.75
N SER A 55 -11.03 -4.74 -1.03
CA SER A 55 -10.06 -3.65 -1.09
C SER A 55 -9.64 -3.14 0.28
N ARG A 56 -8.56 -2.37 0.34
CA ARG A 56 -8.11 -1.67 1.55
C ARG A 56 -7.44 -0.35 1.19
N ILE A 57 -7.42 0.59 2.14
CA ILE A 57 -6.59 1.79 2.06
C ILE A 57 -5.33 1.56 2.88
N GLY A 58 -4.18 1.52 2.21
CA GLY A 58 -2.86 1.47 2.84
C GLY A 58 -2.28 2.87 2.99
N GLU A 59 -1.47 3.09 4.03
CA GLU A 59 -0.77 4.36 4.27
C GLU A 59 0.68 4.16 4.73
N PHE A 60 1.57 5.05 4.31
CA PHE A 60 2.91 5.19 4.89
C PHE A 60 3.34 6.66 4.98
N GLU A 61 4.24 6.94 5.93
CA GLU A 61 4.92 8.23 6.07
C GLU A 61 6.07 8.35 5.05
N VAL A 62 6.21 9.52 4.42
CA VAL A 62 7.26 9.79 3.43
C VAL A 62 7.94 11.14 3.70
N ASP A 63 9.27 11.17 3.65
CA ASP A 63 10.02 12.41 3.89
C ASP A 63 10.10 13.27 2.61
N ASN A 64 10.38 12.63 1.47
CA ASN A 64 10.58 13.26 0.18
C ASN A 64 9.69 12.64 -0.91
N LEU A 65 8.86 13.48 -1.55
CA LEU A 65 7.90 13.09 -2.58
C LEU A 65 8.51 12.98 -3.99
N LEU A 66 9.70 13.53 -4.20
CA LEU A 66 10.38 13.53 -5.50
C LEU A 66 11.23 12.28 -5.73
N ASN A 67 11.51 11.52 -4.66
CA ASN A 67 12.32 10.33 -4.75
C ASN A 67 11.46 9.13 -5.13
N ILE A 68 12.01 8.29 -6.02
CA ILE A 68 11.48 6.95 -6.25
C ILE A 68 11.68 6.14 -4.97
N LEU A 69 10.62 5.46 -4.53
CA LEU A 69 10.61 4.70 -3.30
C LEU A 69 10.50 3.21 -3.61
N ASP A 70 11.50 2.44 -3.17
CA ASP A 70 11.49 1.00 -3.34
C ASP A 70 10.36 0.36 -2.50
N SER A 71 9.71 -0.65 -3.06
CA SER A 71 8.67 -1.41 -2.37
C SER A 71 8.89 -2.92 -2.53
N LYS A 72 8.38 -3.70 -1.57
CA LYS A 72 8.36 -5.16 -1.61
C LYS A 72 6.94 -5.63 -1.38
N VAL A 73 6.45 -6.48 -2.27
CA VAL A 73 5.07 -6.99 -2.22
C VAL A 73 5.08 -8.51 -2.10
N HIS A 74 4.28 -9.03 -1.18
CA HIS A 74 4.01 -10.47 -1.07
C HIS A 74 2.59 -10.75 -1.54
N VAL A 75 2.49 -11.53 -2.61
CA VAL A 75 1.22 -11.94 -3.23
C VAL A 75 1.01 -13.43 -3.01
N LYS A 76 -0.17 -13.79 -2.48
CA LYS A 76 -0.62 -15.18 -2.36
C LYS A 76 -1.96 -15.32 -3.06
N ILE A 77 -1.96 -15.99 -4.20
CA ILE A 77 -3.17 -16.34 -4.93
C ILE A 77 -3.62 -17.73 -4.43
N PRO A 78 -4.80 -17.87 -3.83
CA PRO A 78 -5.33 -19.19 -3.50
C PRO A 78 -5.60 -19.95 -4.80
N VAL A 79 -5.23 -21.23 -4.86
CA VAL A 79 -5.52 -22.09 -6.01
C VAL A 79 -7.05 -22.21 -6.12
N ILE A 80 -7.59 -21.83 -7.27
CA ILE A 80 -9.00 -22.03 -7.61
C ILE A 80 -9.03 -23.35 -8.37
N TYR A 81 -9.74 -24.35 -7.83
CA TYR A 81 -10.12 -25.53 -8.61
C TYR A 81 -11.43 -25.19 -9.32
N ASP A 82 -11.48 -25.38 -10.64
CA ASP A 82 -12.71 -25.31 -11.44
C ASP A 82 -13.68 -26.44 -11.07
#